data_AF-A0A6P8D8F6-F1
#
_entry.id   AF-A0A6P8D8F6-F1
#
_cell.length_a   1.000
_cell.length_b   1.000
_cell.length_c   1.000
_cell.angle_alpha   90.00
_cell.angle_beta   90.00
_cell.angle_gamma   90.00
#
_symmetry.space_group_name_H-M   'P 1'
#
loop_
_entity.id
_entity.type
_entity.pdbx_description
1 polymer ?
#
loop_
_entity_poly.entity_id
_entity_poly.type
_entity_poly.pdbx_seq_one_letter_code
_entity_poly.pdbx_strand_id
1 'polypeptide(L)'
;MRSNDELFSRLLPGLVLFMAVHTYMLSKPECKVEFDRKAKFVALHLKGKLAKCKKVVCDPSYLPNKVRKIGKVARAICIMSHPIPNTNDSHSAQVILPQMQLSRKSDMYVFCCSYSHNVAPTGKFIAFVSAEAETGNPELELKPGVDLLGPVDEIFYNTCDRYEPVNEPSLDNCIMSTSYDATTHFESTVLDVLNMYTMITGKVLDLSVDLSAASAAEE
;
A
#
# COMPACT_ATOMS: atom_id res chain seq x y z
N MET A 1 1.44 11.58 19.47
CA MET A 1 1.20 11.18 18.07
C MET A 1 2.02 9.93 17.81
N ARG A 2 1.39 8.76 17.69
CA ARG A 2 2.10 7.54 17.27
C ARG A 2 2.40 7.70 15.77
N SER A 3 3.66 7.52 15.37
CA SER A 3 4.07 7.73 13.98
C SER A 3 3.48 6.66 13.05
N ASN A 4 3.34 6.99 11.77
CA ASN A 4 2.69 6.15 10.76
C ASN A 4 3.40 4.81 10.48
N ASP A 5 4.62 4.57 10.98
CA ASP A 5 5.40 3.37 10.63
C ASP A 5 5.17 2.15 11.52
N GLU A 6 4.92 2.36 12.81
CA GLU A 6 4.41 1.26 13.64
C GLU A 6 3.07 0.77 13.09
N LEU A 7 2.36 1.60 12.32
CA LEU A 7 1.12 1.23 11.66
C LEU A 7 1.36 0.21 10.55
N PHE A 8 2.29 0.39 9.61
CA PHE A 8 2.36 -0.45 8.40
C PHE A 8 2.52 -1.96 8.67
N SER A 9 3.52 -2.35 9.48
CA SER A 9 3.77 -3.78 9.76
C SER A 9 2.81 -4.37 10.79
N ARG A 10 2.19 -3.54 11.65
CA ARG A 10 1.22 -3.99 12.65
C ARG A 10 -0.24 -3.89 12.21
N LEU A 11 -0.53 -3.16 11.13
CA LEU A 11 -1.88 -2.99 10.59
C LEU A 11 -2.43 -4.33 10.12
N LEU A 12 -1.65 -5.10 9.35
CA LEU A 12 -2.04 -6.43 8.91
C LEU A 12 -2.24 -7.39 10.10
N PRO A 13 -1.28 -7.57 11.03
CA PRO A 13 -1.50 -8.34 12.26
C PRO A 13 -2.69 -7.86 13.09
N GLY A 14 -2.91 -6.55 13.20
CA GLY A 14 -4.06 -5.96 13.91
C GLY A 14 -5.39 -6.27 13.23
N LEU A 15 -5.45 -6.18 11.90
CA LEU A 15 -6.61 -6.59 11.10
C LEU A 15 -6.85 -8.10 11.19
N VAL A 16 -5.79 -8.91 11.15
CA VAL A 16 -5.88 -10.37 11.33
C VAL A 16 -6.39 -10.72 12.73
N LEU A 17 -5.95 -10.00 13.75
CA LEU A 17 -6.46 -10.16 15.12
C LEU A 17 -7.94 -9.76 15.22
N PHE A 18 -8.34 -8.66 14.59
CA PHE A 18 -9.76 -8.27 14.50
C PHE A 18 -10.58 -9.33 13.75
N MET A 19 -9.99 -9.92 12.71
CA MET A 19 -10.53 -11.05 11.97
C MET A 19 -10.32 -12.40 12.66
N ALA A 20 -9.74 -12.50 13.86
CA ALA A 20 -9.48 -13.80 14.50
C ALA A 20 -10.77 -14.50 14.96
N VAL A 21 -11.90 -13.78 14.99
CA VAL A 21 -13.25 -14.35 15.07
C VAL A 21 -13.63 -15.09 13.76
N HIS A 22 -12.89 -14.86 12.68
CA HIS A 22 -13.01 -15.42 11.34
C HIS A 22 -11.71 -16.13 10.91
N THR A 23 -11.64 -16.60 9.66
CA THR A 23 -10.50 -17.38 9.14
C THR A 23 -9.59 -16.53 8.24
N TYR A 24 -8.28 -16.53 8.52
CA TYR A 24 -7.24 -15.94 7.68
C TYR A 24 -6.23 -17.03 7.24
N MET A 25 -5.85 -17.06 5.96
CA MET A 25 -4.97 -18.11 5.40
C MET A 25 -3.76 -17.52 4.69
N LEU A 26 -2.55 -17.88 5.15
CA LEU A 26 -1.28 -17.55 4.50
C LEU A 26 -0.69 -18.78 3.78
N SER A 27 0.27 -18.55 2.89
CA SER A 27 1.01 -19.61 2.15
C SER A 27 0.10 -20.54 1.32
N LYS A 28 -0.81 -19.93 0.55
CA LYS A 28 -1.70 -20.62 -0.40
C LYS A 28 -1.46 -20.13 -1.84
N PRO A 29 -0.32 -20.47 -2.46
CA PRO A 29 0.06 -19.97 -3.78
C PRO A 29 -0.86 -20.48 -4.92
N GLU A 30 -1.63 -21.54 -4.69
CA GLU A 30 -2.53 -22.15 -5.68
C GLU A 30 -3.94 -21.53 -5.70
N CYS A 31 -4.11 -20.33 -5.12
CA CYS A 31 -5.40 -19.64 -5.15
C CYS A 31 -5.69 -19.15 -6.58
N LYS A 32 -6.73 -19.72 -7.22
CA LYS A 32 -7.17 -19.30 -8.54
C LYS A 32 -8.62 -18.84 -8.51
N VAL A 33 -8.90 -17.76 -9.23
CA VAL A 33 -10.24 -17.21 -9.39
C VAL A 33 -10.94 -17.95 -10.53
N GLU A 34 -12.11 -18.53 -10.26
CA GLU A 34 -12.91 -19.27 -11.24
C GLU A 34 -14.06 -18.39 -11.78
N PHE A 35 -14.21 -18.43 -13.10
CA PHE A 35 -15.20 -17.66 -13.85
C PHE A 35 -16.16 -18.58 -14.60
N ASP A 36 -17.40 -18.13 -14.78
CA ASP A 36 -18.37 -18.79 -15.64
C ASP A 36 -18.14 -18.48 -17.13
N ARG A 37 -19.02 -19.02 -18.00
CA ARG A 37 -18.97 -18.79 -19.45
C ARG A 37 -19.19 -17.33 -19.86
N LYS A 38 -19.69 -16.48 -18.96
CA LYS A 38 -19.92 -15.05 -19.16
C LYS A 38 -18.82 -14.20 -18.50
N ALA A 39 -17.70 -14.82 -18.10
CA ALA A 39 -16.59 -14.17 -17.42
C ALA A 39 -16.95 -13.53 -16.07
N LYS A 40 -18.01 -14.03 -15.41
CA LYS A 40 -18.42 -13.63 -14.06
C LYS A 40 -17.84 -14.55 -13.01
N PHE A 41 -17.39 -13.99 -11.89
CA PHE A 41 -16.83 -14.74 -10.78
C PHE A 41 -17.84 -15.72 -10.15
N VAL A 42 -17.37 -16.93 -9.84
CA VAL A 42 -18.20 -17.99 -9.22
C VAL A 42 -17.58 -18.53 -7.92
N ALA A 43 -16.28 -18.81 -7.92
CA ALA A 43 -15.61 -19.47 -6.81
C ALA A 43 -14.10 -19.22 -6.79
N LEU A 44 -13.49 -19.49 -5.64
CA LEU A 44 -12.04 -19.62 -5.49
C LEU A 44 -11.66 -21.10 -5.46
N HIS A 45 -10.68 -21.47 -6.27
CA HIS A 45 -10.07 -22.78 -6.25
C HIS A 45 -8.84 -22.77 -5.34
N LEU A 46 -8.84 -23.62 -4.31
CA LEU A 46 -7.83 -23.70 -3.26
C LEU A 46 -7.42 -25.17 -3.05
N LYS A 47 -6.29 -25.61 -3.61
CA LYS A 47 -5.76 -26.98 -3.43
C LYS A 47 -6.82 -28.09 -3.62
N GLY A 48 -7.56 -28.04 -4.73
CA GLY A 48 -8.62 -29.01 -5.04
C GLY A 48 -9.96 -28.77 -4.32
N LYS A 49 -10.06 -27.77 -3.46
CA LYS A 49 -11.32 -27.35 -2.83
C LYS A 49 -11.87 -26.09 -3.49
N LEU A 50 -13.20 -26.01 -3.60
CA LEU A 50 -13.91 -24.86 -4.13
C LEU A 50 -14.58 -24.09 -3.00
N ALA A 51 -14.18 -22.83 -2.83
CA ALA A 51 -14.83 -21.89 -1.92
C ALA A 51 -15.74 -20.97 -2.73
N LYS A 52 -17.06 -21.08 -2.55
CA LYS A 52 -18.04 -20.26 -3.27
C LYS A 52 -18.35 -19.00 -2.47
N CYS A 53 -18.34 -17.84 -3.12
CA CYS A 53 -18.78 -16.57 -2.55
C CYS A 53 -19.43 -15.67 -3.61
N LYS A 54 -20.15 -14.64 -3.18
CA LYS A 54 -20.90 -13.75 -4.09
C LYS A 54 -20.01 -12.75 -4.82
N LYS A 55 -18.92 -12.32 -4.19
CA LYS A 55 -17.97 -11.32 -4.66
C LYS A 55 -16.57 -11.73 -4.23
N VAL A 56 -15.56 -11.26 -4.96
CA VAL A 56 -14.14 -11.40 -4.60
C VAL A 56 -13.50 -10.03 -4.53
N VAL A 57 -12.65 -9.84 -3.51
CA VAL A 57 -11.81 -8.64 -3.35
C VAL A 57 -10.36 -9.09 -3.42
N CYS A 58 -9.53 -8.43 -4.23
CA CYS A 58 -8.13 -8.79 -4.39
C CYS A 58 -7.28 -7.61 -4.88
N ASP A 59 -5.96 -7.73 -4.81
CA ASP A 59 -5.05 -6.77 -5.47
C ASP A 59 -4.81 -7.17 -6.95
N PRO A 60 -4.22 -6.27 -7.77
CA PRO A 60 -4.00 -6.51 -9.19
C PRO A 60 -3.28 -7.81 -9.56
N SER A 61 -2.44 -8.36 -8.68
CA SER A 61 -1.66 -9.57 -8.96
C SER A 61 -2.50 -10.84 -9.15
N TYR A 62 -3.71 -10.90 -8.57
CA TYR A 62 -4.59 -12.06 -8.69
C TYR A 62 -5.36 -12.10 -10.02
N LEU A 63 -5.55 -10.93 -10.66
CA LEU A 63 -6.36 -10.79 -11.88
C LEU A 63 -5.65 -9.91 -12.93
N PRO A 64 -4.46 -10.32 -13.42
CA PRO A 64 -3.66 -9.50 -14.34
C PRO A 64 -4.36 -9.17 -15.67
N ASN A 65 -5.36 -9.96 -16.07
CA ASN A 65 -6.14 -9.76 -17.29
C ASN A 65 -7.28 -8.74 -17.13
N LYS A 66 -7.55 -8.26 -15.92
CA LYS A 66 -8.63 -7.30 -15.60
C LYS A 66 -8.12 -5.96 -15.07
N VAL A 67 -6.81 -5.74 -15.18
CA VAL A 67 -6.14 -4.51 -14.80
C VAL A 67 -5.35 -3.97 -15.98
N ARG A 68 -5.07 -2.66 -15.99
CA ARG A 68 -4.06 -2.09 -16.89
C ARG A 68 -2.96 -1.43 -16.10
N LYS A 69 -1.77 -1.42 -16.69
CA LYS A 69 -0.63 -0.67 -16.18
C LYS A 69 -0.85 0.82 -16.44
N ILE A 70 -0.70 1.63 -15.40
CA ILE A 70 -0.86 3.10 -15.45
C ILE A 70 0.45 3.85 -15.26
N GLY A 71 1.50 3.18 -14.79
CA GLY A 71 2.79 3.81 -14.56
C GLY A 71 3.74 2.92 -13.79
N LYS A 72 4.76 3.55 -13.21
CA LYS A 72 5.78 2.93 -12.37
C LYS A 72 6.11 3.86 -11.20
N VAL A 73 6.50 3.30 -10.06
CA VAL A 73 7.03 4.05 -8.93
C VAL A 73 8.46 3.59 -8.68
N ALA A 74 9.39 4.53 -8.70
CA ALA A 74 10.75 4.32 -8.25
C ALA A 74 10.82 4.52 -6.73
N ARG A 75 11.50 3.62 -6.04
CA ARG A 75 11.74 3.68 -4.60
C ARG A 75 13.21 3.43 -4.31
N ALA A 76 13.78 4.17 -3.38
CA ALA A 76 15.09 3.91 -2.79
C ALA A 76 14.91 3.77 -1.28
N ILE A 77 15.38 2.65 -0.72
CA ILE A 77 15.44 2.42 0.72
C ILE A 77 16.89 2.69 1.13
N CYS A 78 17.10 3.68 1.99
CA CYS A 78 18.41 4.16 2.40
C CYS A 78 18.59 3.88 3.89
N ILE A 79 19.67 3.20 4.27
CA ILE A 79 20.05 2.96 5.67
C ILE A 79 21.09 3.99 6.07
N MET A 80 20.89 4.65 7.21
CA MET A 80 21.76 5.72 7.68
C MET A 80 22.09 5.56 9.17
N SER A 81 23.19 6.19 9.58
CA SER A 81 23.66 6.23 10.98
C SER A 81 23.42 7.58 11.67
N HIS A 82 22.58 8.43 11.10
CA HIS A 82 22.31 9.78 11.60
C HIS A 82 20.93 10.28 11.15
N PRO A 83 20.34 11.29 11.82
CA PRO A 83 19.12 11.93 11.35
C PRO A 83 19.35 12.68 10.03
N ILE A 84 18.28 12.95 9.28
CA ILE A 84 18.38 13.76 8.07
C ILE A 84 18.91 15.17 8.44
N PRO A 85 19.93 15.69 7.74
CA PRO A 85 20.43 17.05 7.97
C PRO A 85 19.30 18.09 7.94
N ASN A 86 19.41 19.13 8.79
CA ASN A 86 18.43 20.22 8.89
C ASN A 86 17.02 19.81 9.34
N THR A 87 16.87 18.66 10.00
CA THR A 87 15.59 18.22 10.61
C THR A 87 15.55 18.35 12.13
N ASN A 88 16.44 19.14 12.72
CA ASN A 88 16.57 19.32 14.18
C ASN A 88 16.72 17.98 14.92
N ASP A 89 17.60 17.12 14.40
CA ASP A 89 17.89 15.77 14.89
C ASP A 89 16.66 14.87 15.08
N SER A 90 15.63 15.07 14.24
CA SER A 90 14.37 14.33 14.37
C SER A 90 14.54 12.83 14.09
N HIS A 91 13.89 12.02 14.91
CA HIS A 91 13.83 10.55 14.76
C HIS A 91 12.87 10.06 13.66
N SER A 92 12.06 10.96 13.12
CA SER A 92 11.31 10.76 11.89
C SER A 92 11.01 12.09 11.21
N ALA A 93 11.00 12.09 9.88
CA ALA A 93 10.68 13.28 9.11
C ALA A 93 9.98 12.90 7.81
N GLN A 94 9.09 13.78 7.36
CA GLN A 94 8.55 13.73 6.01
C GLN A 94 8.98 15.00 5.28
N VAL A 95 9.59 14.83 4.11
CA VAL A 95 10.01 15.92 3.24
C VAL A 95 9.36 15.70 1.87
N ILE A 96 8.77 16.75 1.33
CA ILE A 96 8.18 16.75 0.00
C ILE A 96 9.07 17.64 -0.86
N LEU A 97 9.47 17.13 -2.01
CA LEU A 97 10.23 17.85 -3.03
C LEU A 97 9.30 18.14 -4.20
N PRO A 98 8.79 19.39 -4.30
CA PRO A 98 7.83 19.74 -5.33
C PRO A 98 8.43 19.57 -6.73
N GLN A 99 7.66 19.00 -7.65
CA GLN A 99 8.08 18.68 -9.01
C GLN A 99 8.71 19.87 -9.74
N MET A 100 8.22 21.08 -9.50
CA MET A 100 8.69 22.32 -10.13
C MET A 100 10.13 22.68 -9.71
N GLN A 101 10.54 22.33 -8.49
CA GLN A 101 11.91 22.57 -8.01
C GLN A 101 12.91 21.58 -8.64
N LEU A 102 12.42 20.42 -9.09
CA LEU A 102 13.23 19.36 -9.67
C LEU A 102 13.10 19.27 -11.20
N SER A 103 12.33 20.16 -11.83
CA SER A 103 11.97 20.08 -13.26
C SER A 103 11.37 18.72 -13.65
N ARG A 104 10.56 18.15 -12.75
CA ARG A 104 9.86 16.87 -12.91
C ARG A 104 8.37 17.08 -13.21
N LYS A 105 7.69 16.02 -13.62
CA LYS A 105 6.23 15.98 -13.79
C LYS A 105 5.49 15.55 -12.52
N SER A 106 6.20 14.96 -11.59
CA SER A 106 5.69 14.41 -10.33
C SER A 106 6.58 14.81 -9.15
N ASP A 107 5.94 15.03 -8.00
CA ASP A 107 6.64 15.28 -6.74
C ASP A 107 7.48 14.07 -6.33
N MET A 108 8.52 14.34 -5.55
CA MET A 108 9.30 13.30 -4.88
C MET A 108 9.07 13.39 -3.38
N TYR A 109 8.91 12.24 -2.75
CA TYR A 109 8.63 12.12 -1.33
C TYR A 109 9.83 11.46 -0.65
N VAL A 110 10.26 12.05 0.45
CA VAL A 110 11.24 11.46 1.36
C VAL A 110 10.54 11.26 2.69
N PHE A 111 10.60 10.05 3.20
CA PHE A 111 10.09 9.72 4.52
C PHE A 111 11.15 8.96 5.29
N CYS A 112 11.45 9.42 6.50
CA CYS A 112 12.48 8.83 7.35
C CYS A 112 11.90 8.47 8.71
N CYS A 113 12.36 7.33 9.20
CA CYS A 113 12.10 6.83 10.54
C CYS A 113 13.33 6.10 11.07
N SER A 114 13.32 5.77 12.35
CA SER A 114 14.51 5.27 13.03
C SER A 114 14.14 4.22 14.08
N TYR A 115 15.15 3.80 14.83
CA TYR A 115 15.00 2.92 15.99
C TYR A 115 13.92 3.36 17.00
N SER A 116 13.58 4.65 17.08
CA SER A 116 12.48 5.12 17.95
C SER A 116 11.13 4.52 17.59
N HIS A 117 10.99 4.02 16.35
CA HIS A 117 9.80 3.37 15.82
C HIS A 117 9.92 1.84 15.77
N ASN A 118 10.97 1.28 16.37
CA ASN A 118 11.25 -0.16 16.40
C ASN A 118 11.37 -0.80 14.99
N VAL A 119 11.78 -0.03 13.99
CA VAL A 119 11.99 -0.49 12.60
C VAL A 119 13.46 -0.73 12.26
N ALA A 120 14.39 -0.27 13.09
CA ALA A 120 15.82 -0.38 12.90
C ALA A 120 16.56 -0.55 14.25
N PRO A 121 17.79 -1.11 14.26
CA PRO A 121 18.63 -1.16 15.46
C PRO A 121 18.94 0.24 16.02
N THR A 122 19.21 0.34 17.32
CA THR A 122 19.55 1.62 17.98
C THR A 122 20.66 2.37 17.23
N GLY A 123 20.44 3.66 16.98
CA GLY A 123 21.36 4.52 16.24
C GLY A 123 21.21 4.44 14.71
N LYS A 124 20.35 3.56 14.17
CA LYS A 124 20.07 3.47 12.74
C LYS A 124 18.76 4.14 12.34
N PHE A 125 18.77 4.66 11.11
CA PHE A 125 17.67 5.33 10.44
C PHE A 125 17.41 4.64 9.10
N ILE A 126 16.15 4.64 8.68
CA ILE A 126 15.71 4.13 7.38
C ILE A 126 14.95 5.29 6.71
N ALA A 127 15.42 5.69 5.54
CA ALA A 127 14.76 6.68 4.70
C ALA A 127 14.26 6.03 3.41
N PHE A 128 13.02 6.36 3.04
CA PHE A 128 12.36 5.97 1.82
C PHE A 128 12.28 7.19 0.92
N VAL A 129 12.90 7.11 -0.26
CA VAL A 129 12.77 8.13 -1.30
C VAL A 129 11.93 7.53 -2.42
N SER A 130 10.81 8.17 -2.78
CA SER A 130 9.89 7.66 -3.79
C SER A 130 9.37 8.76 -4.71
N ALA A 131 9.21 8.41 -5.99
CA ALA A 131 8.59 9.27 -7.00
C ALA A 131 7.96 8.40 -8.10
N GLU A 132 7.05 8.98 -8.89
CA GLU A 132 6.62 8.32 -10.12
C GLU A 132 7.80 8.24 -11.10
N ALA A 133 8.04 7.07 -11.69
CA ALA A 133 9.19 6.89 -12.57
C ALA A 133 8.92 7.56 -13.92
N GLU A 134 9.72 8.56 -14.26
CA GLU A 134 9.66 9.29 -15.53
C GLU A 134 10.65 8.71 -16.55
N THR A 135 11.62 7.91 -16.09
CA THR A 135 12.65 7.24 -16.88
C THR A 135 12.79 5.77 -16.46
N GLY A 136 13.76 5.07 -17.08
CA GLY A 136 14.13 3.70 -16.71
C GLY A 136 15.22 3.61 -15.64
N ASN A 137 15.75 4.74 -15.14
CA ASN A 137 16.88 4.77 -14.21
C ASN A 137 16.48 5.40 -12.85
N PRO A 138 16.07 4.60 -11.86
CA PRO A 138 15.65 5.10 -10.56
C PRO A 138 16.77 5.79 -9.77
N GLU A 139 18.04 5.41 -10.00
CA GLU A 139 19.18 5.99 -9.27
C GLU A 139 19.36 7.47 -9.61
N LEU A 140 19.30 7.81 -10.90
CA LEU A 140 19.40 9.19 -11.36
C LEU A 140 18.19 10.02 -10.96
N GLU A 141 16.99 9.43 -11.05
CA GLU A 141 15.76 10.14 -10.72
C GLU A 141 15.62 10.47 -9.25
N LEU A 142 16.00 9.53 -8.37
CA LEU A 142 15.86 9.70 -6.92
C LEU A 142 17.08 10.38 -6.29
N LYS A 143 18.14 10.62 -7.06
CA LYS A 143 19.37 11.27 -6.60
C LYS A 143 19.12 12.57 -5.82
N PRO A 144 18.25 13.50 -6.27
CA PRO A 144 17.97 14.72 -5.50
C PRO A 144 17.45 14.45 -4.09
N GLY A 145 16.60 13.42 -3.90
CA GLY A 145 16.10 13.04 -2.59
C GLY A 145 17.11 12.29 -1.74
N VAL A 146 17.95 11.45 -2.37
CA VAL A 146 19.05 10.74 -1.69
C VAL A 146 20.13 11.72 -1.23
N ASP A 147 20.48 12.72 -2.04
CA ASP A 147 21.52 13.70 -1.70
C ASP A 147 21.14 14.53 -0.46
N LEU A 148 19.85 14.72 -0.18
CA LEU A 148 19.35 15.40 1.04
C LEU A 148 19.60 14.59 2.31
N LEU A 149 19.77 13.28 2.19
CA LEU A 149 19.97 12.40 3.32
C LEU A 149 21.36 12.59 3.94
N GLY A 150 22.36 13.08 3.20
CA GLY A 150 23.75 13.10 3.64
C GLY A 150 24.42 11.72 3.46
N PRO A 151 25.42 11.34 4.28
CA PRO A 151 26.05 10.03 4.20
C PRO A 151 25.06 8.87 4.36
N VAL A 152 25.02 7.97 3.38
CA VAL A 152 24.17 6.77 3.41
C VAL A 152 25.06 5.53 3.54
N ASP A 153 24.72 4.64 4.46
CA ASP A 153 25.46 3.39 4.68
C ASP A 153 25.20 2.40 3.54
N GLU A 154 23.93 2.23 3.16
CA GLU A 154 23.47 1.29 2.12
C GLU A 154 22.21 1.82 1.42
N ILE A 155 22.07 1.56 0.12
CA ILE A 155 20.91 1.97 -0.68
C ILE A 155 20.37 0.78 -1.48
N PHE A 156 19.07 0.57 -1.43
CA PHE A 156 18.34 -0.43 -2.22
C PHE A 156 17.34 0.26 -3.13
N TYR A 157 17.60 0.22 -4.44
CA TYR A 157 16.67 0.71 -5.45
C TYR A 157 15.68 -0.37 -5.87
N ASN A 158 14.42 0.00 -6.00
CA ASN A 158 13.35 -0.84 -6.52
C ASN A 158 12.42 -0.02 -7.41
N THR A 159 11.83 -0.65 -8.41
CA THR A 159 10.79 -0.04 -9.25
C THR A 159 9.61 -0.98 -9.35
N CYS A 160 8.42 -0.50 -9.00
CA CYS A 160 7.19 -1.27 -9.07
C CYS A 160 6.25 -0.72 -10.13
N ASP A 161 5.65 -1.60 -10.93
CA ASP A 161 4.58 -1.24 -11.84
C ASP A 161 3.31 -0.88 -11.05
N ARG A 162 2.59 0.15 -11.51
CA ARG A 162 1.27 0.52 -10.98
C ARG A 162 0.17 0.06 -11.90
N TYR A 163 -0.89 -0.49 -11.32
CA TYR A 163 -2.06 -0.99 -12.00
C TYR A 163 -3.35 -0.41 -11.42
N GLU A 164 -4.37 -0.30 -12.27
CA GLU A 164 -5.74 0.00 -11.89
C GLU A 164 -6.71 -1.01 -12.53
N PRO A 165 -7.85 -1.29 -11.88
CA PRO A 165 -8.91 -2.12 -12.47
C PRO A 165 -9.50 -1.48 -13.72
N VAL A 166 -9.78 -2.31 -14.73
CA VAL A 166 -10.50 -1.91 -15.96
C VAL A 166 -11.79 -2.71 -16.17
N ASN A 167 -12.17 -3.53 -15.19
CA ASN A 167 -13.40 -4.31 -15.23
C ASN A 167 -14.62 -3.49 -14.75
N GLU A 168 -15.81 -4.05 -14.96
CA GLU A 168 -17.05 -3.56 -14.36
C GLU A 168 -17.48 -4.51 -13.22
N PRO A 169 -17.26 -4.12 -11.94
CA PRO A 169 -17.55 -4.98 -10.79
C PRO A 169 -19.01 -5.43 -10.69
N SER A 170 -19.95 -4.66 -11.24
CA SER A 170 -21.37 -4.98 -11.30
C SER A 170 -21.68 -6.16 -12.22
N LEU A 171 -20.85 -6.42 -13.23
CA LEU A 171 -21.02 -7.50 -14.20
C LEU A 171 -20.30 -8.78 -13.74
N ASP A 172 -19.07 -8.64 -13.26
CA ASP A 172 -18.19 -9.79 -13.00
C ASP A 172 -17.99 -10.12 -11.51
N ASN A 173 -18.54 -9.32 -10.59
CA ASN A 173 -18.39 -9.46 -9.14
C ASN A 173 -16.93 -9.47 -8.62
N CYS A 174 -15.99 -8.93 -9.41
CA CYS A 174 -14.60 -8.77 -9.01
C CYS A 174 -14.36 -7.31 -8.60
N ILE A 175 -13.92 -7.11 -7.36
CA ILE A 175 -13.49 -5.81 -6.86
C ILE A 175 -11.98 -5.89 -6.68
N MET A 176 -11.25 -5.00 -7.34
CA MET A 176 -9.79 -4.96 -7.23
C MET A 176 -9.34 -3.62 -6.70
N SER A 177 -8.33 -3.63 -5.84
CA SER A 177 -7.66 -2.40 -5.42
C SER A 177 -6.76 -1.86 -6.54
N THR A 178 -6.45 -0.59 -6.44
CA THR A 178 -5.37 0.04 -7.20
C THR A 178 -4.00 -0.30 -6.58
N SER A 179 -2.92 -0.11 -7.34
CA SER A 179 -1.57 -0.21 -6.81
C SER A 179 -1.17 1.05 -6.05
N TYR A 180 -0.48 0.86 -4.92
CA TYR A 180 0.09 1.95 -4.12
C TYR A 180 0.92 2.92 -4.97
N ASP A 181 0.66 4.21 -4.77
CA ASP A 181 1.36 5.30 -5.44
C ASP A 181 2.72 5.60 -4.80
N ALA A 182 3.33 6.71 -5.22
CA ALA A 182 4.62 7.17 -4.72
C ALA A 182 4.52 7.97 -3.42
N THR A 183 3.31 8.33 -2.97
CA THR A 183 3.13 9.20 -1.81
C THR A 183 3.49 8.48 -0.52
N THR A 184 3.90 9.26 0.49
CA THR A 184 4.29 8.76 1.82
C THR A 184 3.16 8.87 2.85
N HIS A 185 1.94 9.11 2.39
CA HIS A 185 0.73 9.18 3.20
C HIS A 185 -0.39 8.34 2.58
N PHE A 186 -1.50 8.15 3.29
CA PHE A 186 -2.50 7.14 2.94
C PHE A 186 -3.76 7.69 2.26
N GLU A 187 -3.81 8.96 1.88
CA GLU A 187 -5.05 9.58 1.40
C GLU A 187 -5.64 8.84 0.19
N SER A 188 -4.84 8.62 -0.85
CA SER A 188 -5.25 7.86 -2.05
C SER A 188 -5.65 6.42 -1.72
N THR A 189 -4.93 5.78 -0.81
CA THR A 189 -5.22 4.41 -0.34
C THR A 189 -6.56 4.35 0.38
N VAL A 190 -6.84 5.30 1.27
CA VAL A 190 -8.10 5.36 2.01
C VAL A 190 -9.26 5.62 1.05
N LEU A 191 -9.09 6.51 0.08
CA LEU A 191 -10.11 6.74 -0.96
C LEU A 191 -10.42 5.48 -1.76
N ASP A 192 -9.40 4.68 -2.10
CA ASP A 192 -9.59 3.40 -2.78
C ASP A 192 -10.35 2.39 -1.90
N VAL A 193 -10.03 2.31 -0.60
CA VAL A 193 -10.77 1.47 0.36
C VAL A 193 -12.23 1.90 0.47
N LEU A 194 -12.52 3.19 0.59
CA LEU A 194 -13.88 3.74 0.68
C LEU A 194 -14.68 3.46 -0.60
N ASN A 195 -14.03 3.58 -1.75
CA ASN A 195 -14.64 3.28 -3.04
C ASN A 195 -15.00 1.79 -3.14
N MET A 196 -14.05 0.90 -2.83
CA MET A 196 -14.29 -0.54 -2.79
C MET A 196 -15.41 -0.92 -1.80
N TYR A 197 -15.44 -0.32 -0.60
CA TYR A 197 -16.52 -0.52 0.36
C TYR A 197 -17.89 -0.16 -0.24
N THR A 198 -17.96 0.97 -0.93
CA THR A 198 -19.18 1.43 -1.60
C THR A 198 -19.61 0.47 -2.71
N MET A 199 -18.67 -0.03 -3.52
CA MET A 199 -18.96 -1.04 -4.55
C MET A 199 -19.45 -2.37 -3.97
N ILE A 200 -18.90 -2.79 -2.82
CA ILE A 200 -19.25 -4.07 -2.18
C ILE A 200 -20.63 -3.98 -1.54
N THR A 201 -20.91 -2.89 -0.82
CA THR A 201 -22.09 -2.76 0.06
C THR A 201 -23.24 -1.99 -0.58
N GLY A 202 -22.97 -1.17 -1.60
CA GLY A 202 -23.93 -0.23 -2.18
C GLY A 202 -24.22 0.98 -1.29
N LYS A 203 -23.44 1.21 -0.23
CA LYS A 203 -23.64 2.29 0.74
C LYS A 203 -22.36 3.11 0.91
N VAL A 204 -22.51 4.42 1.09
CA VAL A 204 -21.40 5.29 1.51
C VAL A 204 -21.07 4.97 2.97
N LEU A 205 -19.79 4.83 3.30
CA LEU A 205 -19.36 4.55 4.66
C LEU A 205 -19.60 5.77 5.55
N ASP A 206 -20.40 5.58 6.61
CA ASP A 206 -20.60 6.56 7.66
C ASP A 206 -19.65 6.27 8.82
N LEU A 207 -18.70 7.18 9.05
CA LEU A 207 -17.71 7.07 10.12
C LEU A 207 -18.18 7.66 11.46
N SER A 208 -19.41 8.19 11.51
CA SER A 208 -20.00 8.77 12.72
C SER A 208 -20.72 7.75 13.61
N VAL A 209 -20.85 6.50 13.15
CA VAL A 209 -21.57 5.44 13.87
C VAL A 209 -20.80 5.05 15.12
N ASP A 210 -21.46 5.15 16.27
CA ASP A 210 -20.93 4.63 17.53
C ASP A 210 -20.97 3.10 17.53
N LEU A 211 -19.78 2.50 17.53
CA LEU A 211 -19.58 1.05 17.50
C LEU A 211 -19.84 0.39 18.87
N SER A 212 -20.07 1.16 19.94
CA SER A 212 -20.43 0.64 21.26
C SER A 212 -21.68 -0.26 21.20
N ALA A 213 -22.64 0.08 20.33
CA ALA A 213 -23.86 -0.69 20.10
C ALA A 213 -23.65 -2.03 19.36
N ALA A 214 -22.56 -2.18 18.61
CA ALA A 214 -22.25 -3.42 17.88
C ALA A 214 -21.73 -4.54 18.79
N SER A 215 -21.26 -4.19 19.99
CA SER A 215 -20.79 -5.15 21.01
C SER A 215 -21.90 -5.72 21.90
N ALA A 216 -23.12 -5.18 21.82
CA ALA A 216 -24.23 -5.49 22.73
C ALA A 216 -25.33 -6.37 22.11
N ALA A 217 -25.12 -6.90 20.89
CA ALA A 217 -26.13 -7.70 20.18
C ALA A 217 -25.92 -9.22 20.30
N GLU A 218 -25.03 -9.68 21.18
CA GLU A 218 -24.91 -11.09 21.57
C GLU A 218 -25.02 -11.22 23.10
N GLU A 219 -26.25 -11.09 23.61
CA GLU A 219 -26.73 -11.77 24.83
C GLU A 219 -28.09 -12.42 24.55
#